data_AF-A0AAN9UPI5-F1
#
_entry.id   AF-A0AAN9UPI5-F1
#
_cell.length_a   1.000
_cell.length_b   1.000
_cell.length_c   1.000
_cell.angle_alpha   90.00
_cell.angle_beta   90.00
_cell.angle_gamma   90.00
#
_symmetry.space_group_name_H-M   'P 1'
#
loop_
_entity.id
_entity.type
_entity.pdbx_description
1 polymer ?
#
loop_
_entity_poly.entity_id
_entity_poly.type
_entity_poly.pdbx_seq_one_letter_code
_entity_poly.pdbx_strand_id
1 'polypeptide(L)'
;MIRKQARQRRDYLYRKALILRDAEISEKRAKLRASLATGKPLDPSIANDQQLRKDFAYDESRPDRTSNEELDLDDEYSQLSGIVDPRVLVTTSRDPSTRLAAFAKEIRLLLPDIDDTIEVRHHVFIRTGHDSVELSEVGPRLSMKLFEIRNGTLDNKDGDVEWHLNQYTRTSHEIVAVMKSVVYKGANLSTSNRIEQFRNGEVCY
;
A
#
# COMPACT_ATOMS: atom_id res chain seq x y z
N MET A 1 7.98 -21.77 16.88
CA MET A 1 8.04 -20.75 15.80
C MET A 1 6.65 -20.41 15.26
N ILE A 2 5.86 -21.37 14.77
CA ILE A 2 4.51 -21.15 14.18
C ILE A 2 3.55 -20.39 15.12
N ARG A 3 3.51 -20.74 16.42
CA ARG A 3 2.66 -20.03 17.41
C ARG A 3 2.99 -18.53 17.54
N LYS A 4 4.26 -18.16 17.37
CA LYS A 4 4.69 -16.74 17.43
C LYS A 4 4.13 -15.97 16.24
N GLN A 5 4.25 -16.52 15.03
CA GLN A 5 3.72 -15.91 13.80
C GLN A 5 2.20 -15.76 13.85
N ALA A 6 1.48 -16.81 14.28
CA ALA A 6 0.03 -16.76 14.43
C ALA A 6 -0.43 -15.72 15.48
N ARG A 7 0.35 -15.54 16.55
CA ARG A 7 0.11 -14.47 17.53
C ARG A 7 0.36 -13.09 16.92
N GLN A 8 1.53 -12.87 16.31
CA GLN A 8 1.87 -11.58 15.67
C GLN A 8 0.83 -11.15 14.64
N ARG A 9 0.30 -12.09 13.83
CA ARG A 9 -0.79 -11.82 12.89
C ARG A 9 -2.08 -11.36 13.59
N ARG A 10 -2.49 -12.03 14.67
CA ARG A 10 -3.68 -11.64 15.45
C ARG A 10 -3.51 -10.27 16.10
N ASP A 11 -2.33 -10.01 16.66
CA ASP A 11 -2.00 -8.73 17.28
C ASP A 11 -2.02 -7.59 16.23
N TYR A 12 -1.54 -7.85 15.01
CA TYR A 12 -1.61 -6.92 13.89
C TYR A 12 -3.05 -6.60 13.47
N LEU A 13 -3.88 -7.63 13.22
CA LEU A 13 -5.28 -7.43 12.84
C LEU A 13 -6.07 -6.68 13.93
N TYR A 14 -5.79 -6.99 15.20
CA TYR A 14 -6.41 -6.29 16.31
C TYR A 14 -6.01 -4.81 16.37
N ARG A 15 -4.72 -4.48 16.18
CA ARG A 15 -4.25 -3.09 16.10
C ARG A 15 -4.88 -2.35 14.93
N LYS A 16 -4.93 -2.96 13.74
CA LYS A 16 -5.58 -2.38 12.56
C LYS A 16 -7.07 -2.07 12.82
N ALA A 17 -7.78 -2.97 13.50
CA ALA A 17 -9.18 -2.75 13.88
C ALA A 17 -9.36 -1.61 14.90
N LEU A 18 -8.43 -1.47 15.86
CA LEU A 18 -8.43 -0.34 16.80
C LEU A 18 -8.17 0.99 16.09
N ILE A 19 -7.19 1.04 15.17
CA ILE A 19 -6.91 2.27 14.39
C ILE A 19 -8.14 2.72 13.61
N LEU A 20 -8.85 1.80 12.94
CA LEU A 20 -10.07 2.13 12.20
C LEU A 20 -11.19 2.64 13.12
N ARG A 21 -11.34 2.06 14.31
CA ARG A 21 -12.30 2.54 15.32
C ARG A 21 -11.92 3.92 15.85
N ASP A 22 -10.65 4.13 16.12
CA ASP A 22 -10.12 5.36 16.70
C ASP A 22 -9.98 6.49 15.66
N ALA A 23 -10.05 6.18 14.36
CA ALA A 23 -10.01 7.16 13.28
C ALA A 23 -11.12 8.22 13.41
N GLU A 24 -12.36 7.82 13.71
CA GLU A 24 -13.47 8.76 13.92
C GLU A 24 -13.21 9.69 15.12
N ILE A 25 -12.59 9.15 16.18
CA ILE A 25 -12.22 9.91 17.37
C ILE A 25 -11.08 10.89 17.03
N SER A 26 -10.08 10.43 16.28
CA SER A 26 -8.95 11.23 15.82
C SER A 26 -9.40 12.41 14.96
N GLU A 27 -10.34 12.22 14.04
CA GLU A 27 -10.91 13.31 13.24
C GLU A 27 -11.58 14.39 14.08
N LYS A 28 -12.33 13.99 15.12
CA LYS A 28 -12.94 14.95 16.07
C LYS A 28 -11.88 15.70 16.86
N ARG A 29 -10.80 15.03 17.27
CA ARG A 29 -9.66 15.63 17.98
C ARG A 29 -8.91 16.64 17.11
N ALA A 30 -8.66 16.31 15.84
CA ALA A 30 -8.00 17.22 14.89
C ALA A 30 -8.81 18.52 14.70
N LYS A 31 -10.15 18.41 14.59
CA LYS A 31 -11.04 19.59 14.53
C LYS A 31 -11.01 20.42 15.81
N LEU A 32 -10.99 19.77 16.98
CA LEU A 32 -10.87 20.44 18.28
C LEU A 32 -9.52 21.19 18.39
N ARG A 33 -8.41 20.56 18.01
CA ARG A 33 -7.07 21.17 17.99
C ARG A 33 -7.02 22.38 17.06
N ALA A 34 -7.54 22.25 15.85
CA ALA A 34 -7.57 23.33 14.87
C ALA A 34 -8.43 24.52 15.33
N SER A 35 -9.57 24.24 15.98
CA SER A 35 -10.42 25.26 16.59
C SER A 35 -9.70 25.98 17.74
N LEU A 36 -9.01 25.26 18.63
CA LEU A 36 -8.22 25.86 19.71
C LEU A 36 -7.07 26.75 19.19
N ALA A 37 -6.43 26.36 18.10
CA ALA A 37 -5.35 27.15 17.49
C ALA A 37 -5.87 28.41 16.78
N THR A 38 -7.02 28.34 16.12
CA THR A 38 -7.57 29.44 15.30
C THR A 38 -8.63 30.28 15.98
N GLY A 39 -9.19 29.81 17.09
CA GLY A 39 -10.33 30.43 17.78
C GLY A 39 -11.66 30.34 17.02
N LYS A 40 -11.74 29.58 15.90
CA LYS A 40 -12.98 29.44 15.13
C LYS A 40 -14.00 28.56 15.88
N PRO A 41 -15.31 28.87 15.81
CA PRO A 41 -16.33 28.05 16.47
C PRO A 41 -16.39 26.64 15.86
N LEU A 42 -16.61 25.65 16.73
CA LEU A 42 -16.67 24.23 16.39
C LEU A 42 -18.12 23.73 16.40
N ASP A 43 -18.36 22.59 15.73
CA ASP A 43 -19.64 21.89 15.80
C ASP A 43 -20.04 21.59 17.27
N PRO A 44 -21.29 21.89 17.68
CA PRO A 44 -21.75 21.69 19.05
C PRO A 44 -21.64 20.24 19.55
N SER A 45 -21.74 19.25 18.66
CA SER A 45 -21.60 17.83 19.01
C SER A 45 -20.20 17.50 19.52
N ILE A 46 -19.18 18.09 18.88
CA ILE A 46 -17.77 17.92 19.28
C ILE A 46 -17.45 18.82 20.48
N ALA A 47 -17.96 20.04 20.48
CA ALA A 47 -17.70 21.00 21.55
C ALA A 47 -18.23 20.49 22.89
N ASN A 48 -19.43 19.90 22.95
CA ASN A 48 -20.06 19.48 24.21
C ASN A 48 -19.61 18.11 24.73
N ASP A 49 -18.77 17.39 23.98
CA ASP A 49 -18.27 16.07 24.39
C ASP A 49 -17.24 16.21 25.52
N GLN A 50 -17.66 15.84 26.73
CA GLN A 50 -16.81 15.92 27.93
C GLN A 50 -15.74 14.83 27.97
N GLN A 51 -15.98 13.66 27.38
CA GLN A 51 -15.01 12.57 27.35
C GLN A 51 -13.87 12.94 26.40
N LEU A 52 -14.22 13.42 25.20
CA LEU A 52 -13.25 13.89 24.21
C LEU A 52 -12.30 14.95 24.77
N ARG A 53 -12.81 15.92 25.53
CA ARG A 53 -11.99 16.97 26.17
C ARG A 53 -11.03 16.43 27.23
N LYS A 54 -11.45 15.44 28.01
CA LYS A 54 -10.59 14.82 29.04
C LYS A 54 -9.46 14.03 28.39
N ASP A 55 -9.78 13.25 27.36
CA ASP A 55 -8.80 12.42 26.67
C ASP A 55 -7.82 13.27 25.84
N PHE A 56 -8.32 14.36 25.23
CA PHE A 56 -7.51 15.30 24.46
C PHE A 56 -6.33 15.85 25.27
N ALA A 57 -6.52 16.15 26.55
CA ALA A 57 -5.45 16.65 27.42
C ALA A 57 -4.25 15.70 27.53
N TYR A 58 -4.46 14.39 27.36
CA TYR A 58 -3.39 13.39 27.35
C TYR A 58 -2.81 13.15 25.95
N ASP A 59 -3.62 13.32 24.91
CA ASP A 59 -3.28 13.03 23.52
C ASP A 59 -2.74 14.24 22.73
N GLU A 60 -2.65 15.43 23.33
CA GLU A 60 -2.15 16.66 22.69
C GLU A 60 -0.77 16.52 22.03
N SER A 61 0.10 15.67 22.58
CA SER A 61 1.45 15.44 22.06
C SER A 61 1.49 14.49 20.85
N ARG A 62 0.41 13.77 20.56
CA ARG A 62 0.35 12.90 19.37
C ARG A 62 0.29 13.79 18.11
N PRO A 63 1.01 13.44 17.04
CA PRO A 63 0.92 14.17 15.78
C PRO A 63 -0.47 13.95 15.16
N ASP A 64 -1.05 15.02 14.61
CA ASP A 64 -2.30 14.95 13.84
C ASP A 64 -2.01 14.28 12.49
N ARG A 65 -2.12 12.96 12.46
CA ARG A 65 -1.98 12.14 11.26
C ARG A 65 -3.36 11.78 10.74
N THR A 66 -3.51 11.73 9.42
CA THR A 66 -4.73 11.16 8.84
C THR A 66 -4.82 9.68 9.16
N SER A 67 -6.03 9.13 9.18
CA SER A 67 -6.25 7.69 9.41
C SER A 67 -5.45 6.83 8.42
N ASN A 68 -5.33 7.29 7.17
CA ASN A 68 -4.53 6.64 6.15
C ASN A 68 -3.04 6.68 6.49
N GLU A 69 -2.49 7.82 6.93
CA GLU A 69 -1.09 7.93 7.36
C GLU A 69 -0.79 7.03 8.57
N GLU A 70 -1.71 6.90 9.52
CA GLU A 70 -1.51 5.99 10.65
C GLU A 70 -1.49 4.52 10.22
N LEU A 71 -2.35 4.14 9.27
CA LEU A 71 -2.37 2.80 8.70
C LEU A 71 -1.12 2.50 7.87
N ASP A 72 -0.64 3.46 7.06
CA ASP A 72 0.55 3.33 6.23
C ASP A 72 1.84 3.21 7.08
N LEU A 73 1.83 3.77 8.30
CA LEU A 73 2.97 3.68 9.23
C LEU A 73 3.09 2.31 9.90
N ASP A 74 1.96 1.67 10.22
CA ASP A 74 1.91 0.34 10.84
C ASP A 74 1.52 -0.71 9.80
N ASP A 75 2.19 -0.69 8.63
CA ASP A 75 2.03 -1.69 7.57
C ASP A 75 3.01 -2.89 7.72
N GLU A 76 2.83 -3.94 6.90
CA GLU A 76 3.66 -5.14 6.94
C GLU A 76 5.13 -4.90 6.53
N TYR A 77 5.44 -3.76 5.91
CA TYR A 77 6.73 -3.46 5.31
C TYR A 77 7.55 -2.46 6.14
N SER A 78 6.91 -1.63 6.96
CA SER A 78 7.51 -0.47 7.64
C SER A 78 8.62 -0.87 8.61
N GLN A 79 8.49 -2.01 9.28
CA GLN A 79 9.42 -2.45 10.31
C GLN A 79 10.83 -2.76 9.78
N LEU A 80 10.94 -3.19 8.52
CA LEU A 80 12.20 -3.65 7.92
C LEU A 80 12.58 -2.86 6.66
N SER A 81 11.71 -1.97 6.19
CA SER A 81 11.96 -1.10 5.04
C SER A 81 13.23 -0.28 5.26
N GLY A 82 14.17 -0.37 4.32
CA GLY A 82 15.46 0.34 4.36
C GLY A 82 16.49 -0.17 5.38
N ILE A 83 16.15 -1.18 6.20
CA ILE A 83 17.07 -1.76 7.19
C ILE A 83 17.65 -3.08 6.68
N VAL A 84 16.80 -3.94 6.13
CA VAL A 84 17.18 -5.28 5.67
C VAL A 84 16.79 -5.44 4.21
N ASP A 85 17.76 -5.81 3.39
CA ASP A 85 17.52 -6.10 1.98
C ASP A 85 16.60 -7.33 1.83
N PRO A 86 15.52 -7.23 1.03
CA PRO A 86 14.57 -8.32 0.88
C PRO A 86 15.20 -9.52 0.18
N ARG A 87 14.94 -10.71 0.71
CA ARG A 87 15.41 -11.98 0.13
C ARG A 87 14.24 -12.68 -0.55
N VAL A 88 14.06 -12.40 -1.84
CA VAL A 88 12.99 -12.97 -2.65
C VAL A 88 13.43 -14.30 -3.27
N LEU A 89 12.55 -15.31 -3.23
CA LEU A 89 12.72 -16.58 -3.92
C LEU A 89 11.68 -16.69 -5.04
N VAL A 90 12.15 -16.93 -6.28
CA VAL A 90 11.29 -17.23 -7.42
C VAL A 90 11.18 -18.75 -7.57
N THR A 91 9.96 -19.28 -7.56
CA THR A 91 9.66 -20.70 -7.75
C THR A 91 8.69 -20.91 -8.91
N THR A 92 8.75 -22.07 -9.55
CA THR A 92 7.78 -22.47 -10.58
C THR A 92 6.69 -23.39 -10.00
N SER A 93 5.72 -23.74 -10.83
CA SER A 93 4.75 -24.80 -10.53
C SER A 93 5.43 -26.18 -10.41
N ARG A 94 4.64 -27.19 -9.98
CA ARG A 94 5.04 -28.60 -10.02
C ARG A 94 5.36 -29.02 -11.45
N ASP A 95 6.49 -29.69 -11.64
CA ASP A 95 7.00 -30.21 -12.92
C ASP A 95 7.06 -29.15 -14.05
N PRO A 96 7.97 -28.16 -13.96
CA PRO A 96 8.04 -27.08 -14.94
C PRO A 96 8.61 -27.53 -16.29
N SER A 97 8.14 -26.88 -17.36
CA SER A 97 8.80 -27.01 -18.67
C SER A 97 10.20 -26.38 -18.66
N THR A 98 11.06 -26.81 -19.58
CA THR A 98 12.42 -26.24 -19.76
C THR A 98 12.37 -24.73 -20.01
N ARG A 99 11.38 -24.26 -20.79
CA ARG A 99 11.15 -22.84 -21.04
C ARG A 99 10.71 -22.08 -19.78
N LEU A 100 9.81 -22.67 -18.97
CA LEU A 100 9.38 -22.05 -17.72
C LEU A 100 10.53 -21.96 -16.70
N ALA A 101 11.40 -22.97 -16.66
CA ALA A 101 12.59 -22.95 -15.81
C ALA A 101 13.61 -21.89 -16.27
N ALA A 102 13.76 -21.66 -17.57
CA ALA A 102 14.57 -20.56 -18.10
C ALA A 102 13.96 -19.19 -17.74
N PHE A 103 12.66 -19.04 -17.94
CA PHE A 103 11.93 -17.82 -17.61
C PHE A 103 12.01 -17.44 -16.12
N ALA A 104 11.91 -18.42 -15.21
CA ALA A 104 12.07 -18.17 -13.78
C ALA A 104 13.46 -17.61 -13.41
N LYS A 105 14.51 -17.99 -14.17
CA LYS A 105 15.85 -17.41 -13.99
C LYS A 105 15.92 -15.97 -14.48
N GLU A 106 15.21 -15.64 -15.55
CA GLU A 106 15.14 -14.28 -16.08
C GLU A 106 14.38 -13.35 -15.15
N ILE A 107 13.22 -13.77 -14.60
CA ILE A 107 12.44 -12.98 -13.62
C ILE A 107 13.28 -12.61 -12.39
N ARG A 108 14.12 -13.55 -11.93
CA ARG A 108 15.00 -13.30 -10.77
C ARG A 108 15.89 -12.06 -10.93
N LEU A 109 16.14 -11.62 -12.16
CA LEU A 109 17.02 -10.48 -12.48
C LEU A 109 16.28 -9.14 -12.65
N LEU A 110 14.94 -9.10 -12.53
CA LEU A 110 14.13 -8.10 -13.26
C LEU A 110 13.47 -6.99 -12.42
N LEU A 111 13.08 -7.20 -11.17
CA LEU A 111 12.15 -6.31 -10.43
C LEU A 111 12.63 -4.84 -10.35
N PRO A 112 11.98 -3.86 -11.02
CA PRO A 112 10.89 -3.04 -10.43
C PRO A 112 9.75 -2.55 -11.39
N ASP A 113 8.80 -1.78 -10.83
CA ASP A 113 7.33 -1.66 -11.14
C ASP A 113 6.87 -0.55 -12.14
N ILE A 114 5.58 -0.59 -12.61
CA ILE A 114 4.60 0.53 -12.86
C ILE A 114 3.28 0.05 -13.59
N ASP A 115 2.13 0.64 -13.18
CA ASP A 115 0.73 0.77 -13.74
C ASP A 115 -0.18 -0.48 -13.93
N ASP A 116 -1.51 -0.25 -14.07
CA ASP A 116 -2.64 -1.22 -13.95
C ASP A 116 -2.53 -2.42 -14.93
N THR A 117 -1.76 -2.25 -16.00
CA THR A 117 -1.05 -3.35 -16.67
C THR A 117 0.43 -3.14 -16.44
N ILE A 118 1.04 -4.02 -15.64
CA ILE A 118 2.44 -3.90 -15.29
C ILE A 118 3.25 -4.31 -16.52
N GLU A 119 3.61 -3.33 -17.33
CA GLU A 119 4.52 -3.48 -18.47
C GLU A 119 5.96 -3.42 -17.99
N VAL A 120 6.52 -4.59 -17.67
CA VAL A 120 7.90 -4.64 -17.19
C VAL A 120 8.86 -4.83 -18.36
N ARG A 121 9.81 -3.90 -18.48
CA ARG A 121 10.89 -3.94 -19.44
C ARG A 121 12.22 -3.67 -18.74
N HIS A 122 13.17 -4.57 -18.93
CA HIS A 122 14.51 -4.43 -18.37
C HIS A 122 15.43 -3.72 -19.36
N HIS A 123 15.81 -2.49 -19.02
CA HIS A 123 16.76 -1.68 -19.79
C HIS A 123 18.04 -1.45 -19.00
N VAL A 124 19.16 -1.53 -19.69
CA VAL A 124 20.45 -0.99 -19.25
C VAL A 124 20.68 0.32 -19.97
N PHE A 125 21.21 1.32 -19.28
CA PHE A 125 21.44 2.63 -19.85
C PHE A 125 22.92 3.03 -19.80
N ILE A 126 23.35 3.77 -20.81
CA ILE A 126 24.65 4.43 -20.85
C ILE A 126 24.39 5.92 -21.02
N ARG A 127 24.94 6.76 -20.12
CA ARG A 127 24.90 8.21 -20.29
C ARG A 127 26.04 8.63 -21.22
N THR A 128 25.70 9.04 -22.44
CA THR A 128 26.67 9.53 -23.44
C THR A 128 27.01 11.01 -23.26
N GLY A 129 26.20 11.76 -22.50
CA GLY A 129 26.41 13.18 -22.22
C GLY A 129 25.64 13.64 -20.98
N HIS A 130 25.58 14.95 -20.75
CA HIS A 130 24.84 15.53 -19.63
C HIS A 130 23.31 15.37 -19.82
N ASP A 131 22.85 15.54 -21.07
CA ASP A 131 21.43 15.50 -21.45
C ASP A 131 21.07 14.30 -22.33
N SER A 132 22.01 13.39 -22.63
CA SER A 132 21.78 12.24 -23.49
C SER A 132 21.98 10.91 -22.76
N VAL A 133 20.99 10.02 -22.90
CA VAL A 133 21.01 8.65 -22.36
C VAL A 133 20.60 7.68 -23.45
N GLU A 134 21.46 6.70 -23.71
CA GLU A 134 21.17 5.58 -24.60
C GLU A 134 20.66 4.40 -23.79
N LEU A 135 19.58 3.76 -24.27
CA LEU A 135 18.94 2.62 -23.62
C LEU A 135 19.13 1.37 -24.49
N SER A 136 19.47 0.27 -23.85
CA SER A 136 19.54 -1.05 -24.45
C SER A 136 18.65 -2.01 -23.66
N GLU A 137 17.79 -2.75 -24.35
CA GLU A 137 16.89 -3.71 -23.72
C GLU A 137 17.59 -5.06 -23.54
N VAL A 138 17.53 -5.61 -22.32
CA VAL A 138 18.33 -6.80 -21.92
C VAL A 138 17.47 -7.96 -21.44
N GLY A 139 16.22 -7.73 -21.03
CA GLY A 139 15.36 -8.76 -20.44
C GLY A 139 14.02 -8.99 -21.16
N PRO A 140 13.20 -9.93 -20.66
CA PRO A 140 11.90 -10.24 -21.25
C PRO A 140 10.93 -9.05 -21.12
N ARG A 141 10.06 -8.92 -22.12
CA ARG A 141 8.93 -7.99 -22.10
C ARG A 141 7.73 -8.67 -21.48
N LEU A 142 7.24 -8.14 -20.37
CA LEU A 142 6.08 -8.67 -19.67
C LEU A 142 4.97 -7.64 -19.65
N SER A 143 3.75 -8.11 -19.82
CA SER A 143 2.53 -7.35 -19.58
C SER A 143 1.73 -8.19 -18.59
N MET A 144 1.73 -7.76 -17.32
CA MET A 144 1.08 -8.48 -16.24
C MET A 144 -0.18 -7.74 -15.82
N LYS A 145 -1.25 -8.48 -15.55
CA LYS A 145 -2.49 -7.91 -15.01
C LYS A 145 -2.71 -8.43 -13.60
N LEU A 146 -2.86 -7.52 -12.65
CA LEU A 146 -3.24 -7.85 -11.30
C LEU A 146 -4.68 -8.42 -11.28
N PHE A 147 -4.89 -9.52 -10.56
CA PHE A 147 -6.21 -10.17 -10.49
C PHE A 147 -6.75 -10.29 -9.06
N GLU A 148 -5.88 -10.39 -8.05
CA GLU A 148 -6.26 -10.53 -6.64
C GLU A 148 -5.12 -10.04 -5.74
N ILE A 149 -5.48 -9.26 -4.72
CA ILE A 149 -4.64 -8.94 -3.56
C ILE A 149 -5.33 -9.49 -2.32
N ARG A 150 -4.56 -10.24 -1.51
CA ARG A 150 -5.04 -10.86 -0.29
C ARG A 150 -4.14 -10.53 0.89
N ASN A 151 -4.78 -10.25 2.02
CA ASN A 151 -4.12 -10.02 3.31
C ASN A 151 -3.73 -11.36 3.97
N GLY A 152 -2.74 -12.01 3.40
CA GLY A 152 -2.20 -13.27 3.91
C GLY A 152 -1.11 -13.86 3.02
N THR A 153 -0.46 -14.91 3.53
CA THR A 153 0.52 -15.68 2.77
C THR A 153 -0.15 -16.58 1.73
N LEU A 154 0.61 -17.03 0.73
CA LEU A 154 0.13 -17.92 -0.35
C LEU A 154 -0.64 -19.15 0.16
N ASP A 155 -0.18 -19.75 1.26
CA ASP A 155 -0.82 -20.93 1.84
C ASP A 155 -2.21 -20.65 2.45
N ASN A 156 -2.49 -19.40 2.82
CA ASN A 156 -3.74 -19.00 3.46
C ASN A 156 -4.81 -18.68 2.41
N LYS A 157 -5.55 -19.71 1.99
CA LYS A 157 -6.60 -19.58 0.98
C LYS A 157 -7.82 -18.76 1.42
N ASP A 158 -8.09 -18.75 2.72
CA ASP A 158 -9.25 -18.10 3.33
C ASP A 158 -8.90 -16.73 3.93
N GLY A 159 -7.82 -16.09 3.45
CA GLY A 159 -7.46 -14.74 3.89
C GLY A 159 -8.39 -13.69 3.32
N ASP A 160 -8.56 -12.59 4.06
CA ASP A 160 -9.36 -11.46 3.61
C ASP A 160 -8.79 -10.88 2.31
N VAL A 161 -9.64 -10.80 1.29
CA VAL A 161 -9.30 -10.24 -0.01
C VAL A 161 -9.41 -8.73 0.08
N GLU A 162 -8.31 -8.04 -0.14
CA GLU A 162 -8.28 -6.57 -0.18
C GLU A 162 -8.88 -6.05 -1.49
N TRP A 163 -8.49 -6.68 -2.60
CA TRP A 163 -8.97 -6.33 -3.92
C TRP A 163 -9.00 -7.55 -4.82
N HIS A 164 -9.97 -7.62 -5.73
CA HIS A 164 -9.99 -8.60 -6.80
C HIS A 164 -10.58 -8.00 -8.08
N LEU A 165 -10.16 -8.55 -9.21
CA LEU A 165 -10.63 -8.12 -10.52
C LEU A 165 -12.08 -8.58 -10.74
N ASN A 166 -13.00 -7.63 -10.77
CA ASN A 166 -14.42 -7.87 -11.01
C ASN A 166 -14.73 -7.99 -12.51
N GLN A 167 -14.66 -9.21 -13.07
CA GLN A 167 -14.87 -9.42 -14.51
C GLN A 167 -16.34 -9.49 -14.94
N TYR A 168 -17.25 -9.88 -14.04
CA TYR A 168 -18.65 -10.19 -14.38
C TYR A 168 -19.65 -9.17 -13.82
N THR A 169 -19.23 -7.92 -13.66
CA THR A 169 -20.10 -6.81 -13.26
C THR A 169 -20.40 -5.90 -14.46
N ARG A 170 -21.56 -5.27 -14.48
CA ARG A 170 -22.03 -4.45 -15.63
C ARG A 170 -21.11 -3.27 -15.96
N THR A 171 -20.41 -2.74 -14.96
CA THR A 171 -19.50 -1.58 -15.07
C THR A 171 -18.02 -1.96 -15.03
N SER A 172 -17.70 -3.26 -15.06
CA SER A 172 -16.31 -3.77 -14.98
C SER A 172 -15.35 -3.18 -16.01
N HIS A 173 -15.83 -2.87 -17.21
CA HIS A 173 -15.02 -2.28 -18.29
C HIS A 173 -14.82 -0.76 -18.17
N GLU A 174 -15.60 -0.09 -17.32
CA GLU A 174 -15.52 1.36 -17.12
C GLU A 174 -14.68 1.76 -15.89
N ILE A 175 -14.39 0.79 -15.02
CA ILE A 175 -13.68 1.01 -13.76
C ILE A 175 -12.23 0.58 -13.91
N VAL A 176 -11.31 1.53 -13.72
CA VAL A 176 -9.84 1.32 -13.75
C VAL A 176 -9.34 1.31 -12.30
N ALA A 177 -8.54 0.32 -11.92
CA ALA A 177 -8.07 0.18 -10.54
C ALA A 177 -6.59 0.56 -10.48
N VAL A 178 -6.29 1.81 -10.11
CA VAL A 178 -4.91 2.27 -10.07
C VAL A 178 -4.31 1.90 -8.71
N MET A 179 -3.29 1.05 -8.72
CA MET A 179 -2.40 0.86 -7.58
C MET A 179 -1.44 2.05 -7.54
N LYS A 180 -1.64 2.99 -6.62
CA LYS A 180 -0.66 4.06 -6.39
C LYS A 180 0.57 3.42 -5.77
N SER A 181 1.67 3.36 -6.52
CA SER A 181 2.97 2.99 -5.99
C SER A 181 3.85 4.22 -5.80
N VAL A 182 4.68 4.14 -4.77
CA VAL A 182 5.59 5.18 -4.31
C VAL A 182 6.71 5.39 -5.31
N VAL A 183 6.87 6.63 -5.79
CA VAL A 183 8.07 7.04 -6.52
C VAL A 183 9.17 7.38 -5.51
N TYR A 184 10.26 6.63 -5.51
CA TYR A 184 11.51 7.08 -4.88
C TYR A 184 12.09 8.28 -5.66
N LYS A 185 11.73 9.50 -5.25
CA LYS A 185 12.41 10.73 -5.65
C LYS A 185 12.90 11.48 -4.39
N GLY A 186 14.09 11.11 -3.92
CA GLY A 186 14.76 11.82 -2.82
C GLY A 186 14.11 11.67 -1.44
N ALA A 187 14.56 12.48 -0.49
CA ALA A 187 14.47 12.27 0.97
C ALA A 187 13.07 12.44 1.62
N ASN A 188 11.99 12.57 0.84
CA ASN A 188 10.63 12.66 1.40
C ASN A 188 9.81 11.46 0.93
N LEU A 189 9.63 10.49 1.84
CA LEU A 189 8.72 9.36 1.67
C LEU A 189 7.30 9.79 2.05
N SER A 190 6.35 9.72 1.11
CA SER A 190 4.96 9.45 1.47
C SER A 190 4.58 8.12 0.82
N THR A 191 4.63 7.06 1.61
CA THR A 191 4.17 5.72 1.26
C THR A 191 2.65 5.68 1.34
N SER A 192 1.96 5.46 0.22
CA SER A 192 0.55 5.05 0.24
C SER A 192 0.39 3.93 -0.77
N ASN A 193 0.25 2.70 -0.27
CA ASN A 193 0.10 1.48 -1.07
C ASN A 193 -1.38 1.13 -1.16
N ARG A 194 -2.18 1.97 -1.81
CA ARG A 194 -3.64 1.77 -1.92
C ARG A 194 -4.08 1.65 -3.37
N ILE A 195 -5.04 0.75 -3.61
CA ILE A 195 -5.78 0.69 -4.86
C ILE A 195 -6.93 1.69 -4.79
N GLU A 196 -6.95 2.64 -5.72
CA GLU A 196 -8.08 3.53 -5.94
C GLU A 196 -8.80 3.12 -7.22
N GLN A 197 -10.11 2.94 -7.16
CA GLN A 197 -10.93 2.67 -8.33
C GLN A 197 -11.37 3.99 -8.94
N PHE A 198 -11.21 4.14 -10.25
CA PHE A 198 -11.60 5.34 -10.99
C PHE A 198 -12.65 5.02 -12.05
N ARG A 199 -13.63 5.92 -12.18
CA ARG A 199 -14.58 5.94 -13.30
C ARG A 199 -14.60 7.35 -13.89
N ASN A 200 -14.27 7.50 -15.16
CA ASN A 200 -14.20 8.81 -15.84
C ASN A 200 -13.36 9.88 -15.11
N GLY A 201 -12.32 9.47 -14.38
CA GLY A 201 -11.44 10.37 -13.62
C GLY A 201 -11.91 10.69 -12.19
N GLU A 202 -13.03 10.13 -11.73
CA GLU A 202 -13.51 10.27 -10.35
C GLU A 202 -13.27 9.00 -9.53
N VAL A 203 -12.88 9.17 -8.26
CA VAL A 203 -12.67 8.06 -7.32
C VAL A 203 -14.02 7.42 -6.96
N CYS A 204 -14.13 6.13 -7.23
CA CYS A 204 -15.26 5.29 -6.85
C CYS A 204 -14.97 4.63 -5.49
N TYR A 205 -15.91 4.77 -4.54
CA TYR A 205 -15.90 4.08 -3.25
C TYR A 205 -16.75 2.81 -3.29
#